data_AF-A0A1V5QJI3-F1
#
_entry.id   AF-A0A1V5QJI3-F1
#
_cell.length_a   1.000
_cell.length_b   1.000
_cell.length_c   1.000
_cell.angle_alpha   90.00
_cell.angle_beta   90.00
_cell.angle_gamma   90.00
#
_symmetry.space_group_name_H-M   'P 1'
#
loop_
_entity.id
_entity.type
_entity.pdbx_description
1 polymer ?
#
loop_
_entity_poly.entity_id
_entity_poly.type
_entity_poly.pdbx_seq_one_letter_code
_entity_poly.pdbx_strand_id
1 'polypeptide(L)' 'MKDARPFLLSTLDIDPKYADAFYLLAMCDYAEMNLKGAKQNLMKYLEIAPTGKNADTAKAMLADPSLKNIK' A
#
# COMPACT_ATOMS: atom_id res chain seq x y z
N MET A 1 -3.80 0.13 -14.76
CA MET A 1 -2.86 0.20 -13.62
C MET A 1 -1.54 -0.55 -13.82
N LYS A 2 -1.36 -1.36 -14.89
CA LYS A 2 -0.11 -2.12 -15.13
C LYS A 2 1.18 -1.29 -15.20
N ASP A 3 1.09 0.02 -15.43
CA ASP A 3 2.27 0.89 -15.60
C ASP A 3 2.58 1.84 -14.43
N ALA A 4 1.83 1.81 -13.32
CA ALA A 4 2.02 2.79 -12.23
C ALA A 4 3.17 2.43 -11.26
N ARG A 5 3.42 1.13 -11.05
CA ARG A 5 4.45 0.63 -10.11
C ARG A 5 5.84 1.27 -10.30
N PRO A 6 6.43 1.33 -11.51
CA PRO A 6 7.78 1.87 -11.67
C PRO A 6 7.89 3.34 -11.24
N PHE A 7 6.88 4.16 -11.55
CA PHE A 7 6.86 5.57 -11.13
C PHE A 7 6.75 5.72 -9.61
N LEU A 8 5.98 4.85 -8.96
CA LEU A 8 5.85 4.85 -7.49
C LEU A 8 7.17 4.44 -6.81
N LEU A 9 7.89 3.48 -7.38
CA LEU A 9 9.22 3.09 -6.88
C LEU A 9 10.23 4.24 -7.03
N SER A 10 10.30 4.89 -8.21
CA SER A 10 11.14 6.09 -8.38
C SER A 10 10.75 7.23 -7.44
N THR A 11 9.47 7.35 -7.08
CA THR A 11 9.02 8.34 -6.09
C THR A 11 9.61 8.02 -4.71
N LEU A 12 9.61 6.74 -4.32
CA LEU A 12 10.19 6.29 -3.05
C LEU A 12 11.73 6.38 -3.02
N ASP A 13 12.39 6.31 -4.18
CA ASP A 13 13.84 6.55 -4.27
C ASP A 13 14.20 8.01 -3.95
N ILE A 14 13.28 8.96 -4.26
CA ILE A 14 13.45 10.39 -3.97
C ILE A 14 12.96 10.73 -2.56
N ASP A 15 11.77 10.26 -2.19
CA ASP A 15 11.18 10.42 -0.87
C ASP A 15 10.72 9.06 -0.31
N PRO A 16 11.56 8.39 0.49
CA PRO A 16 11.24 7.08 1.06
C PRO A 16 10.14 7.14 2.14
N LYS A 17 9.70 8.34 2.53
CA LYS A 17 8.60 8.57 3.48
C LYS A 17 7.35 9.10 2.78
N TYR A 18 7.27 9.05 1.46
CA TYR A 18 6.08 9.46 0.76
C TYR A 18 4.96 8.42 0.94
N ALA A 19 4.10 8.64 1.93
CA ALA A 19 3.07 7.69 2.34
C ALA A 19 2.19 7.27 1.16
N ASP A 20 1.71 8.23 0.36
CA ASP A 20 0.78 7.96 -0.74
C ASP A 20 1.34 6.99 -1.79
N ALA A 21 2.68 6.93 -1.99
CA ALA A 21 3.27 5.92 -2.87
C ALA A 21 3.08 4.51 -2.32
N PHE A 22 3.23 4.29 -1.01
CA PHE A 22 2.95 2.98 -0.41
C PHE A 22 1.48 2.59 -0.55
N TYR A 23 0.54 3.52 -0.38
CA TYR A 23 -0.88 3.23 -0.59
C TYR A 23 -1.16 2.81 -2.04
N LEU A 24 -0.62 3.54 -3.02
CA LEU A 24 -0.82 3.23 -4.44
C LEU A 24 -0.14 1.92 -4.85
N LEU A 25 1.06 1.63 -4.31
CA LEU A 25 1.73 0.34 -4.50
C LEU A 25 0.88 -0.81 -3.95
N ALA A 26 0.23 -0.62 -2.81
CA ALA A 26 -0.69 -1.62 -2.28
C ALA A 26 -1.89 -1.87 -3.22
N MET A 27 -2.42 -0.84 -3.86
CA MET A 27 -3.50 -1.00 -4.84
C MET A 27 -3.02 -1.77 -6.08
N CYS A 28 -1.81 -1.47 -6.56
CA CYS A 28 -1.19 -2.24 -7.65
C CYS A 28 -1.02 -3.71 -7.27
N ASP A 29 -0.45 -3.98 -6.10
CA ASP A 29 -0.26 -5.34 -5.59
C ASP A 29 -1.59 -6.09 -5.44
N TYR A 30 -2.63 -5.43 -4.92
CA TYR A 30 -3.95 -6.04 -4.76
C TYR A 30 -4.57 -6.39 -6.12
N ALA A 31 -4.47 -5.49 -7.10
CA ALA A 31 -4.95 -5.73 -8.46
C ALA A 31 -4.19 -6.86 -9.18
N GLU A 32 -2.93 -7.11 -8.80
CA GLU A 32 -2.09 -8.19 -9.32
C GLU A 32 -2.20 -9.49 -8.49
N MET A 33 -3.15 -9.55 -7.54
CA MET A 33 -3.30 -10.62 -6.55
C MET A 33 -2.04 -10.89 -5.70
N ASN A 34 -1.09 -9.97 -5.67
CA ASN A 34 0.03 -9.98 -4.75
C ASN A 34 -0.43 -9.50 -3.35
N LEU A 35 -1.30 -10.28 -2.71
CA LEU A 35 -1.92 -9.90 -1.43
C LEU A 35 -0.90 -9.67 -0.31
N LYS A 36 0.25 -10.36 -0.38
CA LYS A 36 1.37 -10.15 0.54
C LYS A 36 1.99 -8.75 0.37
N GLY A 37 2.31 -8.37 -0.87
CA GLY A 37 2.80 -7.03 -1.17
C GLY A 37 1.79 -5.95 -0.77
N ALA A 38 0.50 -6.17 -1.08
CA ALA A 38 -0.56 -5.24 -0.73
C ALA A 38 -0.62 -5.00 0.79
N LYS A 39 -0.59 -6.08 1.58
CA LYS A 39 -0.56 -5.99 3.05
C LYS A 39 0.65 -5.22 3.56
N GLN A 40 1.85 -5.54 3.07
CA GLN A 40 3.09 -4.88 3.49
C GLN A 40 3.05 -3.38 3.19
N ASN A 41 2.60 -3.01 2.00
CA ASN A 41 2.51 -1.61 1.57
C ASN A 41 1.43 -0.83 2.34
N LEU A 42 0.27 -1.42 2.65
CA LEU A 42 -0.74 -0.78 3.50
C LEU A 42 -0.25 -0.57 4.94
N MET A 43 0.46 -1.54 5.51
CA MET A 43 1.07 -1.37 6.84
C MET A 43 2.08 -0.23 6.82
N LYS A 44 2.93 -0.16 5.79
CA LYS A 44 3.92 0.92 5.66
C LYS A 44 3.28 2.30 5.51
N TYR A 45 2.19 2.39 4.76
CA TYR A 45 1.38 3.61 4.67
C TYR A 45 0.92 4.08 6.05
N LEU A 46 0.35 3.18 6.86
CA LEU A 46 -0.17 3.52 8.19
C LEU A 46 0.94 3.81 9.22
N GLU A 47 2.14 3.25 9.07
CA GLU A 47 3.30 3.63 9.88
C GLU A 47 3.69 5.09 9.67
N ILE A 48 3.62 5.57 8.43
CA ILE A 48 4.06 6.92 8.05
C ILE A 48 2.93 7.94 8.25
N ALA A 49 1.71 7.59 7.86
CA ALA A 49 0.54 8.45 7.89
C ALA A 49 -0.66 7.76 8.56
N PRO A 50 -0.61 7.51 9.88
CA PRO A 50 -1.67 6.78 10.62
C PRO A 50 -3.04 7.49 10.60
N THR A 51 -3.05 8.79 10.32
CA THR A 51 -4.22 9.65 10.15
C THR A 51 -4.25 10.31 8.77
N GLY A 52 -3.56 9.73 7.78
CA GLY A 52 -3.54 10.21 6.41
C GLY A 52 -4.91 10.06 5.72
N LYS A 53 -5.06 10.71 4.56
CA LYS A 53 -6.32 10.73 3.79
C LYS A 53 -6.92 9.35 3.52
N ASN A 54 -6.08 8.33 3.33
CA ASN A 54 -6.49 6.96 3.02
C ASN A 54 -6.37 6.02 4.24
N ALA A 55 -6.14 6.54 5.45
CA ALA A 55 -5.87 5.71 6.63
C ALA A 55 -7.04 4.79 6.98
N ASP A 56 -8.28 5.28 6.91
CA ASP A 56 -9.44 4.46 7.23
C ASP A 56 -9.68 3.38 6.16
N THR A 57 -9.47 3.71 4.88
CA THR A 57 -9.48 2.73 3.79
C THR A 57 -8.41 1.66 3.97
N ALA A 58 -7.18 2.06 4.30
CA ALA A 58 -6.08 1.12 4.52
C ALA A 58 -6.37 0.17 5.70
N LYS A 59 -6.92 0.68 6.81
CA LYS A 59 -7.35 -0.13 7.95
C LYS A 59 -8.46 -1.11 7.56
N ALA A 60 -9.45 -0.65 6.81
CA ALA A 60 -10.55 -1.50 6.34
C ALA A 60 -10.04 -2.64 5.45
N MET A 61 -9.13 -2.35 4.52
CA MET A 61 -8.53 -3.38 3.66
C MET A 61 -7.67 -4.38 4.43
N LEU A 62 -6.92 -3.93 5.44
CA LEU A 62 -6.14 -4.84 6.30
C LEU A 62 -7.02 -5.73 7.19
N ALA A 63 -8.25 -5.28 7.50
CA ALA A 63 -9.23 -6.08 8.23
C ALA A 63 -9.94 -7.11 7.35
N ASP A 64 -9.90 -6.94 6.02
CA ASP A 64 -10.50 -7.88 5.07
C ASP A 64 -9.88 -9.27 5.21
N PRO A 65 -10.67 -10.36 5.26
CA PRO A 65 -10.16 -11.72 5.42
C PRO A 65 -9.10 -12.12 4.38
N SER A 66 -9.15 -11.56 3.17
CA SER A 66 -8.20 -11.84 2.10
C SER A 66 -6.79 -11.33 2.40
N LEU A 67 -6.64 -10.21 3.11
CA LEU A 67 -5.33 -9.69 3.55
C LEU A 67 -5.01 -10.11 5.00
N LYS A 68 -6.01 -10.16 5.88
CA LYS A 68 -5.84 -10.46 7.31
C LYS A 68 -5.14 -11.80 7.52
N ASN A 69 -5.51 -12.81 6.73
CA ASN A 69 -5.02 -14.18 6.87
C ASN A 69 -3.68 -14.45 6.17
N ILE A 70 -3.12 -13.47 5.46
CA ILE A 70 -1.80 -13.60 4.81
C ILE A 70 -0.70 -13.55 5.88
N LYS A 71 0.14 -14.59 5.92
CA LYS A 71 1.29 -14.70 6.82
C LYS A 71 2.50 -13.89 6.34
#